data_AF-A0A382PXD0-F1
#
_entry.id   AF-A0A382PXD0-F1
#
_cell.length_a   1.000
_cell.length_b   1.000
_cell.length_c   1.000
_cell.angle_alpha   90.00
_cell.angle_beta   90.00
_cell.angle_gamma   90.00
#
_symmetry.space_group_name_H-M   'P 1'
#
loop_
_entity.id
_entity.type
_entity.pdbx_description
1 polymer ?
#
loop_
_entity_poly.entity_id
_entity_poly.type
_entity_poly.pdbx_seq_one_letter_code
_entity_poly.pdbx_strand_id
1 'polypeptide(L)'
;MSLVPVHIENLSPYKPGKSISQIKRNLGLKYVIKLASNENPSGPSPRALDAVQKSLFNYNRYPDSAAFDLRNMLAIRFNVKVEN
;
A
#
# COMPACT_ATOMS: atom_id res chain seq x y z
N MET A 1 0.53 -20.29 -31.64
CA MET A 1 -0.23 -19.10 -31.21
C MET A 1 0.28 -18.70 -29.84
N SER A 2 0.52 -17.40 -29.60
CA SER A 2 0.85 -16.90 -28.26
C SER A 2 -0.24 -17.31 -27.28
N LEU A 3 0.14 -17.84 -26.11
CA LEU A 3 -0.81 -18.13 -25.02
C LEU A 3 -1.25 -16.85 -24.29
N VAL A 4 -0.65 -15.71 -24.63
CA VAL A 4 -0.89 -14.42 -24.02
C VAL A 4 -1.83 -13.63 -24.94
N PRO A 5 -2.96 -13.10 -24.43
CA PRO A 5 -3.82 -12.21 -25.20
C PRO A 5 -3.06 -10.99 -25.72
N VAL A 6 -3.32 -10.58 -26.96
CA VAL A 6 -2.59 -9.48 -27.65
C VAL A 6 -2.56 -8.18 -26.82
N HIS A 7 -3.65 -7.86 -26.11
CA HIS A 7 -3.71 -6.66 -25.28
C HIS A 7 -2.81 -6.71 -24.04
N ILE A 8 -2.42 -7.89 -23.57
CA ILE A 8 -1.44 -8.09 -22.50
C ILE A 8 -0.02 -8.08 -23.07
N GLU A 9 0.18 -8.73 -24.22
CA GLU A 9 1.47 -8.77 -24.91
C GLU A 9 1.99 -7.37 -25.28
N ASN A 10 1.07 -6.45 -25.59
CA ASN A 10 1.39 -5.07 -25.95
C ASN A 10 1.64 -4.14 -24.73
N LEU A 11 1.47 -4.61 -23.49
CA LEU A 11 1.73 -3.78 -22.32
C LEU A 11 3.24 -3.60 -22.12
N SER A 12 3.66 -2.34 -21.97
CA SER A 12 5.00 -2.06 -21.42
C SER A 12 5.03 -2.43 -19.93
N PRO A 13 6.02 -3.22 -19.47
CA PRO A 13 6.13 -3.54 -18.06
C PRO A 13 6.24 -2.28 -17.19
N TYR A 14 5.50 -2.26 -16.08
CA TYR A 14 5.65 -1.19 -15.08
C TYR A 14 7.09 -1.14 -14.56
N LYS A 15 7.66 0.05 -14.53
CA LYS A 15 9.01 0.31 -14.02
C LYS A 15 8.91 0.93 -12.62
N PRO A 16 8.93 0.12 -11.54
CA PRO A 16 8.85 0.66 -10.19
C PRO A 16 10.09 1.50 -9.85
N GLY A 17 9.91 2.46 -8.94
CA GLY A 17 11.03 3.15 -8.32
C GLY A 17 11.98 2.17 -7.62
N LYS A 18 13.28 2.46 -7.64
CA LYS A 18 14.30 1.61 -6.99
C LYS A 18 14.12 1.63 -5.47
N SER A 19 14.21 0.47 -4.83
CA SER A 19 14.17 0.40 -3.37
C SER A 19 15.47 0.95 -2.75
N ILE A 20 15.41 1.39 -1.49
CA ILE A 20 16.60 1.86 -0.75
C ILE A 20 17.68 0.77 -0.75
N SER A 21 17.30 -0.47 -0.46
CA SER A 21 18.23 -1.61 -0.41
C SER A 21 18.90 -1.89 -1.75
N GLN A 22 18.17 -1.79 -2.86
CA GLN A 22 18.74 -1.93 -4.20
C GLN A 22 19.75 -0.83 -4.51
N ILE A 23 19.42 0.43 -4.20
CA ILE A 23 20.33 1.58 -4.43
C ILE A 23 21.60 1.43 -3.60
N LYS A 24 21.48 1.08 -2.31
CA LYS A 24 22.63 0.88 -1.42
C LYS A 24 23.59 -0.18 -1.94
N ARG A 25 23.07 -1.34 -2.37
CA ARG A 25 23.90 -2.41 -2.94
C ARG A 25 24.58 -2.01 -4.24
N ASN A 26 23.83 -1.41 -5.17
CA ASN A 26 24.35 -1.12 -6.52
C ASN A 26 25.37 0.03 -6.56
N LEU A 27 25.25 0.99 -5.64
CA LEU A 27 26.10 2.19 -5.59
C LEU A 27 27.08 2.19 -4.42
N GLY A 28 27.12 1.13 -3.60
CA GLY A 28 27.98 1.06 -2.42
C GLY A 28 27.66 2.10 -1.34
N LEU A 29 26.43 2.61 -1.29
CA LEU A 29 26.04 3.67 -0.38
C LEU A 29 25.70 3.12 1.00
N LYS A 30 26.26 3.73 2.05
CA LYS A 30 25.87 3.45 3.44
C LYS A 30 24.51 4.06 3.79
N TYR A 31 24.21 5.23 3.22
CA TYR A 31 23.04 6.04 3.55
C TYR A 31 22.33 6.57 2.29
N VAL A 32 21.00 6.68 2.36
CA VAL A 32 20.13 7.15 1.28
C VAL A 32 18.98 7.93 1.90
N ILE A 33 18.72 9.14 1.40
CA ILE A 33 17.50 9.90 1.70
C ILE A 33 16.49 9.59 0.59
N LYS A 34 15.31 9.05 0.95
CA LYS A 34 14.28 8.67 -0.02
C LYS A 34 13.19 9.75 -0.08
N LEU A 35 13.04 10.38 -1.26
CA LEU A 35 12.02 11.40 -1.55
C LEU A 35 11.25 11.10 -2.85
N ALA A 36 11.26 9.86 -3.32
CA ALA A 36 10.85 9.50 -4.69
C ALA A 36 9.52 8.70 -4.78
N SER A 37 8.71 8.65 -3.71
CA SER A 37 7.49 7.81 -3.68
C SER A 37 6.32 8.41 -2.90
N ASN A 38 6.36 9.71 -2.61
CA ASN A 38 5.31 10.43 -1.85
C ASN A 38 4.97 9.78 -0.49
N GLU A 39 5.93 9.10 0.13
CA GLU A 39 5.78 8.50 1.45
C GLU A 39 5.73 9.58 2.54
N ASN A 40 4.99 9.34 3.62
CA ASN A 40 4.96 10.24 4.77
C ASN A 40 6.26 10.08 5.59
N PRO A 41 7.12 11.11 5.70
CA PRO A 41 8.39 11.00 6.43
C PRO A 41 8.22 10.82 7.95
N SER A 42 7.04 11.16 8.50
CA SER A 42 6.74 10.97 9.92
C SER A 42 6.37 9.52 10.28
N GLY A 43 6.19 8.66 9.28
CA GLY A 43 5.71 7.29 9.49
C GLY A 43 4.20 7.22 9.78
N PRO A 44 3.70 6.05 10.18
CA PRO A 44 2.28 5.84 10.48
C PRO A 44 1.86 6.53 11.79
N SER A 45 0.55 6.82 11.93
CA SER A 45 -0.02 7.33 13.18
C SER A 45 0.23 6.35 14.35
N PRO A 46 0.58 6.82 15.56
CA PRO A 46 0.67 5.97 16.75
C PRO A 46 -0.62 5.18 17.04
N ARG A 47 -1.79 5.77 16.75
CA ARG A 47 -3.09 5.08 16.89
C ARG A 47 -3.25 3.93 15.90
N ALA A 48 -2.72 4.09 14.68
CA ALA A 48 -2.73 3.02 13.68
C ALA A 48 -1.78 1.88 14.08
N LEU A 49 -0.62 2.20 14.65
CA LEU A 49 0.32 1.19 15.16
C LEU A 49 -0.31 0.35 16.28
N ASP A 50 -0.95 0.99 17.25
CA ASP A 50 -1.66 0.30 18.34
C ASP A 50 -2.80 -0.59 17.83
N ALA A 51 -3.61 -0.09 16.88
CA ALA A 51 -4.68 -0.87 16.26
C ALA A 51 -4.15 -2.11 15.51
N VAL A 52 -3.07 -1.94 14.73
CA VAL A 52 -2.43 -3.06 14.02
C VAL A 52 -1.90 -4.10 15.01
N GLN A 53 -1.19 -3.68 16.06
CA GLN A 53 -0.67 -4.60 17.08
C GLN A 53 -1.77 -5.43 17.73
N LYS A 54 -2.90 -4.81 18.09
CA LYS A 54 -4.07 -5.51 18.66
C LYS A 54 -4.72 -6.48 17.67
N SER A 55 -4.67 -6.18 16.38
CA SER A 55 -5.29 -7.00 15.33
C SER A 55 -4.47 -8.24 14.92
N LEU A 56 -3.19 -8.31 15.28
CA LEU A 56 -2.27 -9.37 14.80
C LEU A 56 -2.76 -10.80 15.05
N PHE A 57 -3.42 -11.04 16.19
CA PHE A 57 -3.93 -12.37 16.54
C PHE A 57 -5.10 -12.85 15.68
N ASN A 58 -5.71 -11.95 14.89
CA ASN A 58 -6.88 -12.25 14.06
C ASN A 58 -6.54 -12.32 12.55
N TYR A 59 -5.28 -12.12 12.15
CA TYR A 59 -4.87 -12.07 10.74
C TYR A 59 -5.03 -13.41 9.99
N ASN A 60 -5.26 -14.51 10.71
CA ASN A 60 -5.60 -15.80 10.12
C ASN A 60 -7.05 -15.87 9.61
N ARG A 61 -7.86 -14.82 9.82
CA ARG A 61 -9.24 -14.72 9.35
C ARG A 61 -9.32 -13.77 8.16
N TYR A 62 -10.21 -14.08 7.23
CA TYR A 62 -10.57 -13.14 6.19
C TYR A 62 -11.16 -11.86 6.80
N PRO A 63 -10.85 -10.67 6.25
CA PRO A 63 -11.50 -9.44 6.68
C PRO A 63 -12.95 -9.42 6.21
N ASP A 64 -13.75 -8.49 6.76
CA ASP A 64 -15.04 -8.17 6.16
C ASP A 64 -14.84 -7.67 4.72
N SER A 65 -15.38 -8.42 3.76
CA SER A 65 -15.29 -8.11 2.33
C SER A 65 -15.94 -6.77 1.94
N ALA A 66 -16.90 -6.28 2.73
CA ALA A 66 -17.57 -5.01 2.47
C ALA A 66 -16.81 -3.81 3.07
N ALA A 67 -15.82 -4.03 3.93
CA ALA A 67 -15.15 -3.02 4.73
C ALA A 67 -16.14 -2.09 5.45
N PHE A 68 -17.23 -2.65 5.99
CA PHE A 68 -18.39 -1.93 6.49
C PHE A 68 -18.01 -0.84 7.50
N ASP A 69 -17.22 -1.19 8.52
CA ASP A 69 -16.81 -0.24 9.56
C ASP A 69 -15.99 0.92 9.00
N LEU A 70 -15.04 0.64 8.10
CA LEU A 70 -14.22 1.68 7.46
C LEU A 70 -15.08 2.61 6.61
N ARG A 71 -15.99 2.06 5.80
CA ARG A 71 -16.88 2.85 4.94
C ARG A 71 -17.80 3.74 5.77
N ASN A 72 -18.39 3.22 6.85
CA ASN A 72 -19.22 4.03 7.75
C ASN A 72 -18.43 5.18 8.38
N MET A 73 -17.21 4.91 8.86
CA MET A 73 -16.36 5.95 9.46
C MET A 73 -15.97 7.03 8.45
N LEU A 74 -15.68 6.67 7.20
CA LEU A 74 -15.39 7.62 6.13
C LEU A 74 -16.64 8.41 5.73
N ALA A 75 -17.78 7.76 5.62
CA ALA A 75 -19.07 8.38 5.32
C ALA A 75 -19.42 9.48 6.33
N ILE A 76 -19.30 9.16 7.63
CA ILE A 76 -19.49 10.13 8.72
C ILE A 76 -18.46 11.27 8.62
N ARG A 77 -17.17 10.93 8.46
CA ARG A 77 -16.08 11.93 8.42
C ARG A 77 -16.24 12.94 7.29
N PHE A 78 -16.65 12.48 6.12
CA PHE A 78 -16.77 13.31 4.92
C PHE A 78 -18.20 13.77 4.64
N ASN A 79 -19.16 13.44 5.51
CA ASN A 79 -20.57 13.77 5.36
C ASN A 79 -21.16 13.31 4.01
N VAL A 80 -20.92 12.03 3.68
CA VAL A 80 -21.42 11.37 2.46
C VAL A 80 -22.19 10.11 2.83
N LYS A 81 -22.90 9.53 1.85
CA LYS A 81 -23.55 8.24 2.03
C LYS A 81 -22.52 7.12 2.03
N VAL A 82 -22.77 6.03 2.75
CA VAL A 82 -21.87 4.87 2.80
C VAL A 82 -21.74 4.18 1.43
N GLU A 83 -22.76 4.34 0.57
CA GLU A 83 -22.83 3.81 -0.80
C GLU A 83 -22.10 4.64 -1.85
N ASN A 84 -21.65 5.87 -1.52
CA ASN A 84 -20.89 6.73 -2.44
C ASN A 84 -19.45 6.22 -2.63
#